data_AF-A0AAJ5NJC6-F1
#
_entry.id   AF-A0AAJ5NJC6-F1
#
_cell.length_a   1.000
_cell.length_b   1.000
_cell.length_c   1.000
_cell.angle_alpha   90.00
_cell.angle_beta   90.00
_cell.angle_gamma   90.00
#
_symmetry.space_group_name_H-M   'P 1'
#
loop_
_entity.id
_entity.type
_entity.pdbx_description
1 polymer ?
#
loop_
_entity_poly.entity_id
_entity_poly.type
_entity_poly.pdbx_seq_one_letter_code
_entity_poly.pdbx_strand_id
1 'polypeptide(L)'
;MTTYSELARISDIPLPPLLKQLIDAGLADYGPDVKAWAADWKSHTLAARPVLSCVYDFEWIDAADAQENIDEWLNPGFQHGRRFLPFAQTGAGDLYCLTPLAGGETGVALVWHDRDASRIDAASFDAFVFSALIDSASDVSHLTDDGLSMAEAVQCLDANIRALAPMLPQPMQAQLEHLRQWVLSGADAEGDGRVPDAVAQTALGVLPVPQDPPFEIVPRWECGQD
;
A
#
# COMPACT_ATOMS: atom_id res chain seq x y z
N MET A 1 2.55 12.53 -21.29
CA MET A 1 2.95 11.75 -20.11
C MET A 1 1.71 11.03 -19.65
N THR A 2 1.82 9.72 -19.44
CA THR A 2 0.72 8.90 -18.94
C THR A 2 0.37 9.33 -17.53
N THR A 3 -0.91 9.36 -17.19
CA THR A 3 -1.41 9.69 -15.85
C THR A 3 -2.26 8.56 -15.30
N TYR A 4 -2.34 8.44 -13.98
CA TYR A 4 -3.23 7.47 -13.33
C TYR A 4 -4.71 7.65 -13.73
N SER A 5 -5.14 8.88 -14.02
CA SER A 5 -6.51 9.14 -14.50
C SER A 5 -6.74 8.57 -15.89
N GLU A 6 -5.74 8.62 -16.78
CA GLU A 6 -5.82 7.98 -18.10
C GLU A 6 -5.80 6.45 -17.98
N LEU A 7 -4.92 5.91 -17.13
CA LEU A 7 -4.84 4.47 -16.87
C LEU A 7 -6.16 3.91 -16.35
N ALA A 8 -6.75 4.55 -15.34
CA ALA A 8 -8.04 4.17 -14.79
C ALA A 8 -9.16 4.13 -15.83
N ARG A 9 -9.15 5.08 -16.78
CA ARG A 9 -10.10 5.10 -17.89
C ARG A 9 -9.86 3.95 -18.89
N ILE A 10 -8.60 3.60 -19.16
CA ILE A 10 -8.24 2.56 -20.14
C ILE A 10 -8.47 1.16 -19.55
N SER A 11 -8.13 0.95 -18.28
CA SER A 11 -8.38 -0.29 -17.56
C SER A 11 -9.85 -0.44 -17.15
N ASP A 12 -10.63 0.65 -17.18
CA ASP A 12 -11.99 0.73 -16.66
C ASP A 12 -12.06 0.22 -15.21
N ILE A 13 -11.12 0.73 -14.42
CA ILE A 13 -11.01 0.59 -12.97
C ILE A 13 -11.05 2.01 -12.39
N PRO A 14 -12.09 2.38 -11.62
CA PRO A 14 -12.18 3.72 -11.05
C PRO A 14 -11.05 3.96 -10.04
N LEU A 15 -10.43 5.14 -10.09
CA LEU A 15 -9.49 5.55 -9.05
C LEU A 15 -10.24 5.77 -7.72
N PRO A 16 -9.84 5.09 -6.64
CA PRO A 16 -10.35 5.36 -5.30
C PRO A 16 -10.12 6.83 -4.93
N PRO A 17 -11.10 7.51 -4.29
CA PRO A 17 -10.97 8.92 -3.92
C PRO A 17 -9.71 9.22 -3.09
N LEU A 18 -9.37 8.35 -2.14
CA LEU A 18 -8.17 8.49 -1.31
C LEU A 18 -6.90 8.42 -2.16
N LEU A 19 -6.74 7.40 -3.01
CA LEU A 19 -5.58 7.28 -3.90
C LEU A 19 -5.45 8.50 -4.82
N LYS A 20 -6.56 8.96 -5.41
CA LYS A 20 -6.56 10.18 -6.23
C LYS A 20 -6.06 11.39 -5.44
N GLN A 21 -6.53 11.57 -4.21
CA GLN A 21 -6.10 12.68 -3.35
C GLN A 21 -4.61 12.60 -3.01
N LEU A 22 -4.06 11.39 -2.77
CA LEU A 22 -2.63 11.20 -2.52
C LEU A 22 -1.77 11.55 -3.74
N ILE A 23 -2.19 11.11 -4.93
CA ILE A 23 -1.51 11.43 -6.19
C ILE A 23 -1.55 12.95 -6.44
N ASP A 24 -2.74 13.57 -6.35
CA ASP A 24 -2.90 15.01 -6.59
C ASP A 24 -2.10 15.87 -5.59
N ALA A 25 -1.93 15.39 -4.36
CA ALA A 25 -1.15 16.05 -3.32
C ALA A 25 0.37 15.78 -3.40
N GLY A 26 0.82 14.92 -4.34
CA GLY A 26 2.22 14.50 -4.43
C GLY A 26 2.70 13.68 -3.23
N LEU A 27 1.78 13.00 -2.54
CA LEU A 27 2.08 12.16 -1.37
C LEU A 27 2.41 10.71 -1.76
N ALA A 28 2.10 10.30 -2.99
CA ALA A 28 2.34 8.97 -3.55
C ALA A 28 3.47 8.99 -4.62
N ASP A 29 4.47 9.85 -4.43
CA ASP A 29 5.57 10.04 -5.38
C ASP A 29 6.89 10.35 -4.65
N TYR A 30 8.01 9.91 -5.23
CA TYR A 30 9.37 10.16 -4.75
C TYR A 30 9.96 11.47 -5.29
N GLY A 31 9.24 12.15 -6.18
CA GLY A 31 9.64 13.40 -6.79
C GLY A 31 10.51 13.21 -8.05
N PRO A 32 10.86 14.32 -8.73
CA PRO A 32 11.50 14.26 -10.05
C PRO A 32 12.97 13.83 -10.03
N ASP A 33 13.60 13.78 -8.85
CA ASP A 33 14.99 13.34 -8.68
C ASP A 33 15.07 12.26 -7.59
N VAL A 34 14.81 11.02 -8.01
CA VAL A 34 14.87 9.84 -7.14
C VAL A 34 16.26 9.65 -6.52
N LYS A 35 17.34 10.12 -7.18
CA LYS A 35 18.69 10.05 -6.60
C LYS A 35 18.87 11.04 -5.45
N ALA A 36 18.32 12.25 -5.60
CA ALA A 36 18.28 13.21 -4.51
C ALA A 36 17.41 12.70 -3.35
N TRP A 37 16.25 12.12 -3.64
CA TRP A 37 15.42 11.47 -2.63
C TRP A 37 16.19 10.37 -1.89
N ALA A 38 16.85 9.47 -2.61
CA ALA A 38 17.61 8.37 -2.03
C ALA A 38 18.80 8.85 -1.19
N ALA A 39 19.41 9.99 -1.53
CA ALA A 39 20.49 10.58 -0.75
C ALA A 39 20.04 11.12 0.63
N ASP A 40 18.75 11.46 0.77
CA ASP A 40 18.13 11.95 2.01
C ASP A 40 16.94 11.08 2.45
N TRP A 41 16.99 9.78 2.10
CA TRP A 41 15.87 8.84 2.28
C TRP A 41 15.35 8.86 3.72
N LYS A 42 16.26 8.96 4.70
CA LYS A 42 15.91 8.95 6.11
C LYS A 42 15.04 10.15 6.50
N SER A 43 15.39 11.36 6.06
CA SER A 43 14.58 12.55 6.35
C SER A 43 13.21 12.46 5.68
N HIS A 44 13.19 11.99 4.43
CA HIS A 44 11.96 11.80 3.66
C HIS A 44 11.02 10.77 4.30
N THR A 45 11.54 9.60 4.66
CA THR A 45 10.81 8.52 5.34
C THR A 45 10.21 9.00 6.66
N LEU A 46 11.00 9.68 7.50
CA LEU A 46 10.54 10.25 8.78
C LEU A 46 9.49 11.37 8.63
N ALA A 47 9.38 11.95 7.45
CA ALA A 47 8.40 12.97 7.12
C ALA A 47 7.16 12.41 6.37
N ALA A 48 7.06 11.08 6.20
CA ALA A 48 6.03 10.41 5.39
C ALA A 48 5.98 10.96 3.95
N ARG A 49 7.15 11.01 3.29
CA ARG A 49 7.31 11.48 1.90
C ARG A 49 8.07 10.45 1.05
N PRO A 50 7.39 9.55 0.33
CA PRO A 50 5.93 9.45 0.22
C PRO A 50 5.28 8.86 1.49
N VAL A 51 3.95 8.97 1.59
CA VAL A 51 3.18 8.29 2.65
C VAL A 51 3.27 6.77 2.47
N LEU A 52 2.90 6.00 3.49
CA LEU A 52 3.16 4.56 3.61
C LEU A 52 4.65 4.18 3.67
N SER A 53 5.56 5.15 3.90
CA SER A 53 6.99 4.88 4.11
C SER A 53 7.30 4.02 5.36
N CYS A 54 6.32 3.80 6.23
CA CYS A 54 6.44 2.90 7.37
C CYS A 54 6.08 1.43 7.04
N VAL A 55 5.46 1.18 5.89
CA VAL A 55 4.96 -0.15 5.51
C VAL A 55 6.11 -1.02 5.02
N TYR A 56 6.13 -2.26 5.50
CA TYR A 56 7.12 -3.24 5.06
C TYR A 56 6.96 -3.54 3.57
N ASP A 57 8.08 -3.49 2.83
CA ASP A 57 8.19 -3.94 1.45
C ASP A 57 7.15 -3.30 0.50
N PHE A 58 7.00 -1.97 0.62
CA PHE A 58 6.06 -1.18 -0.17
C PHE A 58 6.76 0.01 -0.83
N GLU A 59 6.68 0.08 -2.16
CA GLU A 59 7.24 1.16 -2.97
C GLU A 59 6.16 1.72 -3.90
N TRP A 60 5.93 3.03 -3.88
CA TRP A 60 5.05 3.65 -4.88
C TRP A 60 5.67 3.53 -6.27
N ILE A 61 4.84 3.34 -7.29
CA ILE A 61 5.27 3.42 -8.69
C ILE A 61 4.55 4.56 -9.39
N ASP A 62 5.18 5.14 -10.41
CA ASP A 62 4.54 6.20 -11.18
C ASP A 62 3.59 5.63 -12.25
N ALA A 63 2.88 6.52 -12.95
CA ALA A 63 1.94 6.10 -13.99
C ALA A 63 2.62 5.53 -15.25
N ALA A 64 3.90 5.81 -15.49
CA ALA A 64 4.65 5.20 -16.58
C ALA A 64 5.03 3.77 -16.22
N ASP A 65 5.52 3.53 -15.01
CA ASP A 65 5.85 2.19 -14.48
C ASP A 65 4.59 1.31 -14.40
N ALA A 66 3.46 1.87 -13.96
CA ALA A 66 2.18 1.17 -13.95
C ALA A 66 1.72 0.79 -15.38
N GLN A 67 1.90 1.69 -16.36
CA GLN A 67 1.57 1.41 -17.76
C GLN A 67 2.44 0.29 -18.33
N GLU A 68 3.75 0.31 -18.06
CA GLU A 68 4.68 -0.73 -18.51
C GLU A 68 4.24 -2.11 -18.02
N ASN A 69 3.92 -2.23 -16.73
CA ASN A 69 3.45 -3.50 -16.16
C ASN A 69 2.10 -3.96 -16.74
N ILE A 70 1.19 -3.02 -17.04
CA ILE A 70 -0.09 -3.32 -17.73
C ILE A 70 0.16 -3.83 -19.14
N ASP A 71 1.08 -3.21 -19.89
CA ASP A 71 1.33 -3.58 -21.28
C ASP A 71 2.06 -4.91 -21.40
N GLU A 72 2.96 -5.21 -20.46
CA GLU A 72 3.78 -6.41 -20.51
C GLU A 72 3.07 -7.66 -20.02
N TRP A 73 2.60 -7.69 -18.76
CA TRP A 73 2.16 -8.96 -18.15
C TRP A 73 0.82 -8.87 -17.43
N LEU A 74 0.44 -7.72 -16.90
CA LEU A 74 -0.91 -7.52 -16.35
C LEU A 74 -1.97 -7.24 -17.43
N ASN A 75 -1.61 -7.40 -18.69
CA ASN A 75 -2.50 -7.24 -19.83
C ASN A 75 -3.69 -8.20 -19.69
N PRO A 76 -4.94 -7.72 -19.78
CA PRO A 76 -6.12 -8.59 -19.69
C PRO A 76 -6.14 -9.71 -20.76
N GLY A 77 -5.46 -9.52 -21.89
CA GLY A 77 -5.29 -10.54 -22.91
C GLY A 77 -4.48 -11.76 -22.43
N PHE A 78 -3.52 -11.56 -21.53
CA PHE A 78 -2.77 -12.64 -20.87
C PHE A 78 -3.51 -13.13 -19.62
N GLN A 79 -4.10 -12.22 -18.84
CA GLN A 79 -4.69 -12.52 -17.53
C GLN A 79 -6.16 -12.98 -17.59
N HIS A 80 -6.54 -13.72 -18.63
CA HIS A 80 -7.90 -14.28 -18.78
C HIS A 80 -9.04 -13.24 -18.65
N GLY A 81 -8.80 -12.02 -19.11
CA GLY A 81 -9.74 -10.90 -19.04
C GLY A 81 -9.78 -10.18 -17.69
N ARG A 82 -9.04 -10.65 -16.67
CA ARG A 82 -8.89 -9.91 -15.41
C ARG A 82 -8.09 -8.64 -15.66
N ARG A 83 -8.48 -7.58 -14.97
CA ARG A 83 -7.92 -6.23 -15.16
C ARG A 83 -7.27 -5.77 -13.88
N PHE A 84 -6.14 -5.10 -14.04
CA PHE A 84 -5.35 -4.57 -12.95
C PHE A 84 -4.95 -3.12 -13.25
N LEU A 85 -4.87 -2.33 -12.19
CA LEU A 85 -4.24 -1.02 -12.20
C LEU A 85 -3.22 -0.99 -11.06
N PRO A 86 -1.93 -1.26 -11.35
CA PRO A 86 -0.85 -1.18 -10.38
C PRO A 86 -0.74 0.22 -9.80
N PHE A 87 -0.38 0.33 -8.53
CA PHE A 87 -0.09 1.62 -7.89
C PHE A 87 1.14 1.58 -6.98
N ALA A 88 1.62 0.39 -6.63
CA ALA A 88 2.84 0.19 -5.87
C ALA A 88 3.40 -1.21 -6.15
N GLN A 89 4.62 -1.46 -5.67
CA GLN A 89 5.30 -2.74 -5.81
C GLN A 89 6.03 -3.12 -4.51
N THR A 90 6.41 -4.38 -4.42
CA THR A 90 7.41 -4.87 -3.46
C THR A 90 8.81 -4.75 -4.06
N GLY A 91 9.86 -4.81 -3.23
CA GLY A 91 11.25 -4.87 -3.69
C GLY A 91 11.57 -6.14 -4.50
N ALA A 92 10.71 -7.17 -4.41
CA ALA A 92 10.78 -8.36 -5.25
C ALA A 92 10.10 -8.20 -6.63
N GLY A 93 9.39 -7.10 -6.86
CA GLY A 93 8.69 -6.82 -8.12
C GLY A 93 7.25 -7.36 -8.20
N ASP A 94 6.65 -7.75 -7.07
CA ASP A 94 5.21 -8.04 -7.00
C ASP A 94 4.42 -6.74 -6.96
N LEU A 95 3.20 -6.72 -7.51
CA LEU A 95 2.47 -5.48 -7.74
C LEU A 95 1.23 -5.37 -6.86
N TYR A 96 1.15 -4.30 -6.07
CA TYR A 96 -0.10 -3.88 -5.48
C TYR A 96 -0.99 -3.24 -6.55
N CYS A 97 -2.13 -3.88 -6.82
CA CYS A 97 -3.03 -3.52 -7.89
C CYS A 97 -4.43 -3.21 -7.36
N LEU A 98 -5.06 -2.19 -7.93
CA LEU A 98 -6.51 -2.08 -7.94
C LEU A 98 -7.08 -3.11 -8.92
N THR A 99 -8.14 -3.81 -8.53
CA THR A 99 -8.82 -4.77 -9.40
C THR A 99 -10.31 -4.87 -9.07
N PRO A 100 -11.18 -5.12 -10.07
CA PRO A 100 -12.60 -5.35 -9.79
C PRO A 100 -12.82 -6.58 -8.91
N LEU A 101 -13.66 -6.42 -7.89
CA LEU A 101 -14.22 -7.51 -7.10
C LEU A 101 -15.42 -8.14 -7.80
N ALA A 102 -15.82 -9.33 -7.38
CA ALA A 102 -17.00 -10.02 -7.92
C ALA A 102 -18.30 -9.20 -7.79
N GLY A 103 -18.39 -8.31 -6.78
CA GLY A 103 -19.52 -7.39 -6.57
C GLY A 103 -19.54 -6.16 -7.49
N GLY A 104 -18.46 -5.92 -8.25
CA GLY A 104 -18.29 -4.77 -9.12
C GLY A 104 -17.58 -3.57 -8.46
N GLU A 105 -17.36 -3.60 -7.14
CA GLU A 105 -16.49 -2.65 -6.45
C GLU A 105 -15.01 -2.86 -6.81
N THR A 106 -14.14 -1.94 -6.38
CA THR A 106 -12.68 -2.04 -6.58
C THR A 106 -11.98 -2.35 -5.28
N GLY A 107 -11.27 -3.47 -5.25
CA GLY A 107 -10.40 -3.89 -4.14
C GLY A 107 -8.93 -3.71 -4.46
N VAL A 108 -8.08 -4.15 -3.53
CA VAL A 108 -6.63 -4.19 -3.67
C VAL A 108 -6.15 -5.64 -3.59
N ALA A 109 -5.26 -6.01 -4.50
CA ALA A 109 -4.56 -7.30 -4.50
C ALA A 109 -3.05 -7.08 -4.58
N LEU A 110 -2.28 -7.86 -3.83
CA LEU A 110 -0.88 -8.12 -4.17
C LEU A 110 -0.82 -9.21 -5.24
N VAL A 111 -0.38 -8.83 -6.43
CA VAL A 111 -0.27 -9.69 -7.60
C VAL A 111 1.17 -10.18 -7.71
N TRP A 112 1.34 -11.47 -7.47
CA TRP A 112 2.63 -12.14 -7.50
C TRP A 112 3.10 -12.33 -8.93
N HIS A 113 4.32 -11.90 -9.23
CA HIS A 113 4.87 -12.06 -10.58
C HIS A 113 5.33 -13.50 -10.88
N ASP A 114 5.53 -14.29 -9.82
CA ASP A 114 6.12 -15.63 -9.87
C ASP A 114 5.27 -16.77 -9.29
N ARG A 115 4.00 -16.50 -9.00
CA ARG A 115 3.04 -17.49 -8.48
C ARG A 115 1.87 -17.62 -9.44
N ASP A 116 1.36 -18.85 -9.53
CA ASP A 116 0.20 -19.17 -10.38
C ASP A 116 -1.12 -18.58 -9.86
N ALA A 117 -1.14 -18.05 -8.62
CA ALA A 117 -2.33 -17.47 -8.02
C ALA A 117 -2.03 -16.31 -7.07
N SER A 118 -2.95 -15.34 -7.05
CA SER A 118 -2.96 -14.19 -6.16
C SER A 118 -4.31 -14.08 -5.44
N ARG A 119 -4.43 -13.15 -4.48
CA ARG A 119 -5.66 -12.94 -3.70
C ARG A 119 -5.97 -11.46 -3.54
N ILE A 120 -7.23 -11.16 -3.25
CA ILE A 120 -7.61 -9.84 -2.78
C ILE A 120 -7.12 -9.69 -1.33
N ASP A 121 -6.30 -8.68 -1.08
CA ASP A 121 -5.80 -8.37 0.26
C ASP A 121 -6.73 -7.39 1.00
N ALA A 122 -7.39 -6.49 0.28
CA ALA A 122 -8.35 -5.55 0.88
C ALA A 122 -9.56 -5.29 -0.02
N ALA A 123 -10.74 -5.15 0.58
CA ALA A 123 -11.97 -4.89 -0.15
C ALA A 123 -12.09 -3.46 -0.70
N SER A 124 -11.18 -2.56 -0.31
CA SER A 124 -11.07 -1.20 -0.82
C SER A 124 -9.67 -0.65 -0.58
N PHE A 125 -9.33 0.46 -1.24
CA PHE A 125 -8.06 1.15 -1.00
C PHE A 125 -7.97 1.76 0.42
N ASP A 126 -9.09 2.25 0.96
CA ASP A 126 -9.16 2.73 2.34
C ASP A 126 -8.86 1.60 3.34
N ALA A 127 -9.42 0.40 3.08
CA ALA A 127 -9.17 -0.78 3.90
C ALA A 127 -7.70 -1.21 3.82
N PHE A 128 -7.08 -1.16 2.62
CA PHE A 128 -5.66 -1.44 2.42
C PHE A 128 -4.77 -0.48 3.22
N VAL A 129 -4.98 0.83 3.08
CA VAL A 129 -4.21 1.85 3.81
C VAL A 129 -4.36 1.66 5.32
N PHE A 130 -5.59 1.41 5.79
CA PHE A 130 -5.84 1.18 7.20
C PHE A 130 -5.14 -0.08 7.71
N SER A 131 -5.30 -1.24 7.06
CA SER A 131 -4.64 -2.48 7.50
C SER A 131 -3.12 -2.36 7.46
N ALA A 132 -2.55 -1.75 6.42
CA ALA A 132 -1.10 -1.57 6.31
C ALA A 132 -0.52 -0.74 7.48
N LEU A 133 -1.23 0.28 7.95
CA LEU A 133 -0.83 1.07 9.12
C LEU A 133 -0.95 0.26 10.43
N ILE A 134 -1.97 -0.59 10.57
CA ILE A 134 -2.12 -1.49 11.73
C ILE A 134 -1.00 -2.53 11.75
N ASP A 135 -0.70 -3.15 10.60
CA ASP A 135 0.36 -4.13 10.46
C ASP A 135 1.72 -3.51 10.80
N SER A 136 2.00 -2.31 10.27
CA SER A 136 3.21 -1.54 10.61
C SER A 136 3.32 -1.20 12.09
N ALA A 137 2.19 -0.97 12.79
CA ALA A 137 2.18 -0.72 14.23
C ALA A 137 2.38 -1.99 15.08
N SER A 138 2.07 -3.15 14.49
CA SER A 138 2.24 -4.45 15.14
C SER A 138 3.70 -4.91 15.05
N ASP A 139 4.40 -4.53 13.97
CA ASP A 139 5.83 -4.76 13.83
C ASP A 139 6.55 -3.63 13.07
N VAL A 140 7.41 -2.90 13.78
CA VAL A 140 8.28 -1.85 13.24
C VAL A 140 9.72 -2.33 13.03
N SER A 141 10.01 -3.63 13.23
CA SER A 141 11.39 -4.14 13.25
C SER A 141 12.12 -3.94 11.92
N HIS A 142 11.44 -4.02 10.78
CA HIS A 142 12.03 -3.75 9.48
C HIS A 142 12.60 -2.33 9.36
N LEU A 143 11.91 -1.34 9.93
CA LEU A 143 12.40 0.04 9.94
C LEU A 143 13.71 0.18 10.74
N THR A 144 13.85 -0.63 11.79
CA THR A 144 15.10 -0.67 12.56
C THR A 144 16.22 -1.42 11.85
N ASP A 145 15.87 -2.47 11.10
CA ASP A 145 16.80 -3.19 10.22
C ASP A 145 17.31 -2.29 9.09
N ASP A 146 16.48 -1.36 8.61
CA ASP A 146 16.83 -0.33 7.62
C ASP A 146 17.67 0.83 8.21
N GLY A 147 17.98 0.80 9.50
CA GLY A 147 18.87 1.76 10.15
C GLY A 147 18.19 2.96 10.83
N LEU A 148 16.87 2.90 11.06
CA LEU A 148 16.20 3.79 12.01
C LEU A 148 16.42 3.30 13.45
N SER A 149 16.54 4.22 14.39
CA SER A 149 16.36 3.89 15.81
C SER A 149 14.88 3.57 16.10
N MET A 150 14.60 2.91 17.23
CA MET A 150 13.22 2.63 17.64
C MET A 150 12.35 3.91 17.72
N ALA A 151 12.90 5.00 18.26
CA ALA A 151 12.21 6.28 18.33
C ALA A 151 11.91 6.87 16.93
N GLU A 152 12.83 6.70 15.98
CA GLU A 152 12.65 7.11 14.59
C GLU A 152 11.63 6.22 13.86
N ALA A 153 11.60 4.92 14.13
CA ALA A 153 10.59 4.01 13.59
C ALA A 153 9.17 4.39 14.08
N VAL A 154 9.04 4.67 15.38
CA VAL A 154 7.81 5.21 15.99
C VAL A 154 7.42 6.55 15.37
N GLN A 155 8.38 7.46 15.18
CA GLN A 155 8.14 8.74 14.51
C GLN A 155 7.66 8.55 13.06
N CYS A 156 8.25 7.62 12.31
CA CYS A 156 7.86 7.31 10.93
C CYS A 156 6.40 6.84 10.87
N LEU A 157 6.02 5.91 11.76
CA LEU A 157 4.64 5.43 11.88
C LEU A 157 3.67 6.56 12.27
N ASP A 158 4.03 7.37 13.27
CA ASP A 158 3.22 8.54 13.70
C ASP A 158 2.98 9.53 12.56
N ALA A 159 4.03 9.85 11.79
CA ALA A 159 3.94 10.76 10.65
C ALA A 159 2.98 10.24 9.59
N ASN A 160 3.04 8.94 9.28
CA ASN A 160 2.15 8.29 8.33
C ASN A 160 0.69 8.26 8.82
N ILE A 161 0.45 7.89 10.08
CA ILE A 161 -0.89 7.93 10.67
C ILE A 161 -1.47 9.35 10.62
N ARG A 162 -0.69 10.36 11.01
CA ARG A 162 -1.14 11.76 11.00
C ARG A 162 -1.46 12.28 9.60
N ALA A 163 -0.72 11.82 8.58
CA ALA A 163 -0.97 12.20 7.20
C ALA A 163 -2.24 11.53 6.63
N LEU A 164 -2.44 10.24 6.93
CA LEU A 164 -3.47 9.41 6.29
C LEU A 164 -4.79 9.33 7.05
N ALA A 165 -4.76 9.31 8.38
CA ALA A 165 -5.97 9.14 9.20
C ALA A 165 -7.07 10.17 8.88
N PRO A 166 -6.79 11.48 8.72
CA PRO A 166 -7.84 12.47 8.42
C PRO A 166 -8.56 12.23 7.08
N MET A 167 -7.99 11.43 6.19
CA MET A 167 -8.52 11.13 4.85
C MET A 167 -9.33 9.83 4.81
N LEU A 168 -9.28 9.01 5.87
CA LEU A 168 -9.99 7.73 5.94
C LEU A 168 -11.43 7.87 6.50
N PRO A 169 -12.31 6.88 6.33
CA PRO A 169 -13.62 6.85 6.98
C PRO A 169 -13.55 6.95 8.51
N GLN A 170 -14.53 7.62 9.14
CA GLN A 170 -14.55 7.91 10.59
C GLN A 170 -14.26 6.71 11.51
N PRO A 171 -14.81 5.49 11.27
CA PRO A 171 -14.48 4.33 12.10
C PRO A 171 -13.00 3.96 12.08
N MET A 172 -12.34 4.05 10.92
CA MET A 172 -10.90 3.79 10.77
C MET A 172 -10.07 4.88 11.45
N GLN A 173 -10.47 6.15 11.32
CA GLN A 173 -9.78 7.26 11.99
C GLN A 173 -9.72 7.05 13.51
N ALA A 174 -10.85 6.66 14.12
CA ALA A 174 -10.94 6.43 15.56
C ALA A 174 -10.01 5.31 16.04
N GLN A 175 -9.89 4.23 15.26
CA GLN A 175 -8.97 3.13 15.57
C GLN A 175 -7.51 3.54 15.41
N LEU A 176 -7.16 4.29 14.37
CA LEU A 176 -5.79 4.79 14.17
C LEU A 176 -5.38 5.78 15.27
N GLU A 177 -6.28 6.64 15.74
CA GLU A 177 -5.98 7.54 16.86
C GLU A 177 -5.76 6.75 18.17
N HIS A 178 -6.54 5.69 18.41
CA HIS A 178 -6.33 4.81 19.56
C HIS A 178 -4.97 4.10 19.49
N LEU A 179 -4.64 3.54 18.32
CA LEU A 179 -3.36 2.90 18.03
C LEU A 179 -2.18 3.84 18.25
N ARG A 180 -2.30 5.08 17.76
CA ARG A 180 -1.29 6.13 17.88
C ARG A 180 -1.00 6.47 19.35
N GLN A 181 -2.05 6.58 20.18
CA GLN A 181 -1.89 6.80 21.62
C GLN A 181 -1.12 5.65 22.29
N TRP A 182 -1.41 4.41 21.92
CA TRP A 182 -0.67 3.24 22.38
C TRP A 182 0.81 3.30 22.03
N VAL A 183 1.12 3.48 20.75
CA VAL A 183 2.50 3.51 20.24
C VAL A 183 3.32 4.62 20.93
N LEU A 184 2.76 5.83 21.05
CA LEU A 184 3.43 6.94 21.71
C LEU A 184 3.66 6.67 23.21
N SER A 185 2.70 6.04 23.89
CA SER A 185 2.86 5.70 25.31
C SER A 185 3.83 4.54 25.57
N GLY A 186 3.94 3.59 24.64
CA GLY A 186 4.82 2.42 24.76
C GLY A 186 6.29 2.76 24.49
N ALA A 187 6.55 3.71 23.60
CA ALA A 187 7.89 4.23 23.32
C ALA A 187 8.56 4.87 24.56
N ASP A 188 7.76 5.44 25.46
CA ASP A 188 8.24 6.07 26.69
C ASP A 188 8.56 5.06 27.81
N ALA A 189 8.14 3.80 27.69
CA ALA A 189 8.14 2.82 28.77
C ALA A 189 9.06 1.61 28.52
N GLU A 190 10.32 1.80 28.09
CA GLU A 190 11.34 0.74 27.83
C GLU A 190 10.86 -0.50 27.03
N GLY A 191 9.67 -0.43 26.42
CA GLY A 191 9.07 -1.49 25.63
C GLY A 191 9.57 -1.46 24.20
N ASP A 192 9.28 -2.52 23.44
CA ASP A 192 9.65 -2.63 22.03
C ASP A 192 8.77 -1.79 21.08
N GLY A 193 7.87 -0.95 21.62
CA GLY A 193 7.00 -0.06 20.87
C GLY A 193 5.87 -0.75 20.09
N ARG A 194 5.71 -2.07 20.24
CA ARG A 194 4.71 -2.85 19.50
C ARG A 194 3.32 -2.73 20.08
N VAL A 195 2.32 -2.66 19.20
CA VAL A 195 0.92 -2.77 19.58
C VAL A 195 0.60 -4.24 19.88
N PRO A 196 -0.08 -4.56 21.00
CA PRO A 196 -0.47 -5.94 21.29
C PRO A 196 -1.43 -6.50 20.23
N ASP A 197 -1.28 -7.79 19.88
CA ASP A 197 -2.12 -8.49 18.88
C ASP A 197 -3.62 -8.29 19.11
N ALA A 198 -4.07 -8.31 20.37
CA ALA A 198 -5.49 -8.12 20.71
C ALA A 198 -5.99 -6.71 20.33
N VAL A 199 -5.15 -5.69 20.44
CA VAL A 199 -5.47 -4.31 20.06
C VAL A 199 -5.50 -4.21 18.53
N ALA A 200 -4.51 -4.76 17.83
CA ALA A 200 -4.47 -4.81 16.37
C ALA A 200 -5.70 -5.55 15.79
N GLN A 201 -6.04 -6.74 16.32
CA GLN A 201 -7.21 -7.51 15.91
C GLN A 201 -8.53 -6.76 16.15
N THR A 202 -8.64 -6.04 17.27
CA THR A 202 -9.81 -5.21 17.56
C THR A 202 -9.95 -4.08 16.52
N ALA A 203 -8.83 -3.42 16.18
CA ALA A 203 -8.82 -2.38 15.16
C ALA A 203 -9.20 -2.92 13.77
N LEU A 204 -8.63 -4.06 13.36
CA LEU A 204 -8.94 -4.72 12.09
C LEU A 204 -10.38 -5.21 12.00
N GLY A 205 -11.06 -5.42 13.13
CA GLY A 205 -12.47 -5.82 13.18
C GLY A 205 -13.46 -4.83 12.54
N VAL A 206 -13.03 -3.59 12.24
CA VAL A 206 -13.86 -2.62 11.48
C VAL A 206 -13.83 -2.85 9.98
N LEU A 207 -12.89 -3.67 9.47
CA LEU A 207 -12.74 -3.91 8.05
C LEU A 207 -13.76 -4.93 7.54
N PRO A 208 -14.29 -4.72 6.32
CA PRO A 208 -15.00 -5.79 5.61
C PRO A 208 -14.01 -6.91 5.27
N VAL A 209 -14.43 -8.16 5.44
CA VAL A 209 -13.65 -9.34 5.02
C VAL A 209 -13.80 -9.51 3.51
N PRO A 210 -12.72 -9.51 2.71
CA PRO A 210 -12.79 -9.84 1.29
C PRO A 210 -13.42 -11.22 1.09
N GLN A 211 -14.39 -11.33 0.18
CA GLN A 211 -15.11 -12.58 -0.10
C GLN A 211 -14.65 -13.25 -1.39
N ASP A 212 -13.88 -12.55 -2.21
CA ASP A 212 -13.37 -13.07 -3.48
C ASP A 212 -12.39 -14.23 -3.24
N PRO A 213 -12.55 -15.36 -3.96
CA PRO A 213 -11.59 -16.45 -3.91
C PRO A 213 -10.25 -16.01 -4.50
N PRO A 214 -9.16 -16.75 -4.21
CA PRO A 214 -7.92 -16.63 -4.96
C PRO A 214 -8.18 -16.75 -6.46
N PHE A 215 -7.41 -16.03 -7.26
CA PHE A 215 -7.51 -16.01 -8.71
C PHE A 215 -6.17 -16.37 -9.35
N GLU A 216 -6.25 -17.02 -10.50
CA GLU A 216 -5.08 -17.39 -11.27
C GLU A 216 -4.39 -16.16 -11.87
N ILE A 217 -3.07 -16.24 -11.97
CA ILE A 217 -2.21 -15.26 -12.60
C ILE A 217 -1.30 -16.00 -13.58
N VAL A 218 -1.20 -15.49 -14.80
CA VAL A 218 -0.17 -15.90 -15.74
C VAL A 218 1.13 -15.20 -15.34
N PRO A 219 2.19 -15.94 -14.96
CA PRO A 219 3.45 -15.35 -14.55
C PRO A 219 4.06 -14.48 -15.65
N ARG A 220 4.84 -13.46 -15.26
CA ARG A 220 5.41 -12.48 -16.21
C ARG A 220 6.23 -13.12 -17.33
N TRP A 221 7.00 -14.17 -17.03
CA TRP A 221 7.85 -14.84 -18.02
C TRP A 221 7.08 -15.68 -19.06
N GLU A 222 5.80 -15.98 -18.83
CA GLU A 222 4.95 -16.73 -19.75
C GLU A 222 4.16 -15.81 -20.70
N CYS A 223 4.08 -14.53 -20.38
CA CYS A 223 3.38 -13.54 -21.20
C CYS A 223 4.15 -13.26 -22.51
N GLY A 224 3.44 -13.29 -23.65
CA GLY A 224 4.03 -13.01 -24.97
C GLY A 224 4.94 -14.12 -25.53
N GLN A 225 4.97 -15.30 -24.93
CA GLN A 225 5.62 -16.49 -25.48
C GLN A 225 4.68 -17.18 -26.48
N ASP A 226 4.67 -16.73 -27.73
CA ASP A 226 4.05 -17.42 -28.88
C ASP A 226 5.06 -18.31 -29.63
#